data_AF-A0A3C0GH00-F1
#
_entry.id   AF-A0A3C0GH00-F1
#
_cell.length_a   1.000
_cell.length_b   1.000
_cell.length_c   1.000
_cell.angle_alpha   90.00
_cell.angle_beta   90.00
_cell.angle_gamma   90.00
#
_symmetry.space_group_name_H-M   'P 1'
#
loop_
_entity.id
_entity.type
_entity.pdbx_description
1 polymer ?
#
loop_
_entity_poly.entity_id
_entity_poly.type
_entity_poly.pdbx_seq_one_letter_code
_entity_poly.pdbx_strand_id
1 'polypeptide(L)'
;AFSPDGEYIVSANEGEPNDDYTVDPEGSITIVEVATETVTQVYFTGQTDPGNGFRVFGNNGMSTFVQDIEPEYVAISDDSATAYISLQENNGMAIVDLASKTIIGLVGLGTKNHNVSGNEIDASNDDGIPGNLQNWNVLGFYMPDAIDYFTANG
;
A
#
# COMPACT_ATOMS: atom_id res chain seq x y z
N ALA A 1 7.70 11.62 -1.83
CA ALA A 1 7.46 12.15 -3.19
C ALA A 1 7.28 13.66 -3.15
N PHE A 2 7.73 14.38 -4.18
CA PHE A 2 7.36 15.77 -4.43
C PHE A 2 6.11 15.79 -5.30
N SER A 3 5.16 16.70 -5.03
CA SER A 3 4.09 16.96 -5.98
C SER A 3 4.66 17.59 -7.27
N PRO A 4 4.07 17.33 -8.45
CA PRO A 4 4.53 17.90 -9.71
C PRO A 4 4.63 19.43 -9.73
N ASP A 5 3.74 20.14 -9.03
CA ASP A 5 3.77 21.60 -8.87
C ASP A 5 4.79 22.10 -7.82
N GLY A 6 5.37 21.20 -7.03
CA GLY A 6 6.31 21.51 -5.96
C GLY A 6 5.69 22.10 -4.69
N GLU A 7 4.36 22.12 -4.56
CA GLU A 7 3.68 22.65 -3.36
C GLU A 7 3.77 21.70 -2.16
N TYR A 8 3.89 20.39 -2.39
CA TYR A 8 3.87 19.36 -1.36
C TYR A 8 5.08 18.42 -1.41
N ILE A 9 5.54 18.00 -0.22
CA ILE A 9 6.36 16.81 -0.02
C ILE A 9 5.54 15.82 0.79
N VAL A 10 5.44 14.58 0.31
CA VAL A 10 4.69 13.51 0.97
C VAL A 10 5.62 12.36 1.33
N SER A 11 5.57 11.89 2.58
CA SER A 11 6.28 10.71 3.06
C SER A 11 5.28 9.71 3.63
N ALA A 12 5.47 8.44 3.29
CA ALA A 12 4.82 7.33 3.96
C ALA A 12 5.68 6.88 5.15
N ASN A 13 5.04 6.49 6.25
CA ASN A 13 5.71 6.07 7.47
C ASN A 13 5.05 4.77 7.95
N GLU A 14 5.75 3.64 7.78
CA GLU A 14 5.24 2.28 8.05
C GLU A 14 4.62 2.16 9.45
N GLY A 15 5.39 2.41 10.52
CA GLY A 15 4.88 2.18 11.87
C GLY A 15 5.19 0.77 12.38
N GLU A 16 6.14 0.08 11.76
CA GLU A 16 6.49 -1.31 12.04
C GLU A 16 6.65 -1.63 13.55
N PRO A 17 6.08 -2.74 14.03
CA PRO A 17 6.24 -3.19 15.40
C PRO A 17 7.68 -3.61 15.70
N ASN A 18 8.06 -3.61 16.98
CA ASN A 18 9.29 -4.27 17.39
C ASN A 18 9.21 -5.80 17.24
N ASP A 19 10.36 -6.49 17.19
CA ASP A 19 10.43 -7.97 17.02
C ASP A 19 9.53 -8.76 17.99
N ASP A 20 9.37 -8.24 19.22
CA ASP A 20 8.55 -8.86 20.28
C ASP A 20 7.05 -8.48 20.18
N TYR A 21 6.66 -7.60 19.25
CA TYR A 21 5.31 -7.04 19.07
C TYR A 21 4.70 -6.46 20.36
N THR A 22 5.55 -5.94 21.22
CA THR A 22 5.15 -5.28 22.48
C THR A 22 4.98 -3.77 22.31
N VAL A 23 5.54 -3.22 21.25
CA VAL A 23 5.39 -1.82 20.82
C VAL A 23 5.07 -1.85 19.34
N ASP A 24 3.88 -1.38 19.01
CA ASP A 24 3.31 -1.42 17.66
C ASP A 24 2.67 -0.05 17.36
N PRO A 25 3.45 0.91 16.85
CA PRO A 25 2.93 2.25 16.56
C PRO A 25 2.00 2.24 15.35
N GLU A 26 1.14 3.25 15.23
CA GLU A 26 0.33 3.41 14.03
C GLU A 26 1.16 3.97 12.87
N GLY A 27 1.00 3.37 11.70
CA GLY A 27 1.45 3.94 10.44
C GLY A 27 0.79 5.28 10.10
N SER A 28 1.46 6.07 9.28
CA SER A 28 1.02 7.44 8.97
C SER A 28 1.58 7.98 7.67
N ILE A 29 1.08 9.14 7.26
CA ILE A 29 1.54 9.87 6.08
C ILE A 29 1.87 11.30 6.49
N THR A 30 3.11 11.73 6.24
CA THR A 30 3.54 13.10 6.46
C THR A 30 3.34 13.91 5.18
N ILE A 31 2.63 15.03 5.28
CA ILE A 31 2.46 16.01 4.21
C ILE A 31 3.10 17.32 4.65
N VAL A 32 4.06 17.82 3.88
CA VAL A 32 4.72 19.10 4.10
C VAL A 32 4.29 20.06 3.00
N GLU A 33 3.68 21.17 3.38
CA GLU A 33 3.51 22.33 2.49
C GLU A 33 4.84 23.08 2.38
N VAL A 34 5.40 23.13 1.17
CA VAL A 34 6.75 23.67 0.94
C VAL A 34 6.82 25.17 1.22
N ALA A 35 5.83 25.94 0.78
CA ALA A 35 5.86 27.40 0.91
C ALA A 35 5.72 27.90 2.35
N THR A 36 4.96 27.16 3.17
CA THR A 36 4.66 27.55 4.55
C THR A 36 5.48 26.79 5.58
N GLU A 37 6.21 25.76 5.14
CA GLU A 37 6.92 24.80 6.00
C GLU A 37 5.97 24.09 6.99
N THR A 38 4.67 24.06 6.68
CA THR A 38 3.67 23.42 7.54
C THR A 38 3.72 21.91 7.37
N VAL A 39 3.90 21.20 8.48
CA VAL A 39 3.90 19.74 8.52
C VAL A 39 2.57 19.24 9.07
N THR A 40 1.93 18.32 8.36
CA THR A 40 0.72 17.62 8.78
C THR A 40 0.96 16.13 8.80
N GLN A 41 0.63 15.48 9.92
CA GLN A 41 0.59 14.03 10.02
C GLN A 41 -0.84 13.55 9.81
N VAL A 42 -1.01 12.64 8.85
CA VAL A 42 -2.28 12.01 8.53
C VAL A 42 -2.22 10.56 9.01
N TYR A 43 -3.13 10.22 9.92
CA TYR A 43 -3.28 8.87 10.48
C TYR A 43 -4.49 8.17 9.85
N PHE A 44 -4.51 6.84 9.90
CA PHE A 44 -5.60 6.02 9.37
C PHE A 44 -6.79 5.89 10.34
N THR A 45 -6.83 6.71 11.39
CA THR A 45 -7.93 6.73 12.36
C THR A 45 -9.28 6.94 11.67
N GLY A 46 -10.24 6.06 11.96
CA GLY A 46 -11.59 6.12 11.39
C GLY A 46 -11.74 5.42 10.04
N GLN A 47 -10.65 4.91 9.45
CA GLN A 47 -10.72 4.00 8.31
C GLN A 47 -11.15 2.59 8.78
N THR A 48 -11.68 1.81 7.84
CA THR A 48 -12.09 0.42 8.07
C THR A 48 -11.61 -0.46 6.93
N ASP A 49 -11.51 -1.77 7.17
CA ASP A 49 -11.15 -2.76 6.17
C ASP A 49 -12.01 -2.60 4.89
N PRO A 50 -11.39 -2.28 3.72
CA PRO A 50 -12.11 -2.13 2.46
C PRO A 50 -12.52 -3.47 1.83
N GLY A 51 -12.10 -4.59 2.39
CA GLY A 51 -12.32 -5.93 1.85
C GLY A 51 -11.47 -6.18 0.59
N ASN A 52 -11.99 -6.98 -0.34
CA ASN A 52 -11.30 -7.34 -1.59
C ASN A 52 -9.85 -7.82 -1.37
N GLY A 53 -9.62 -8.72 -0.43
CA GLY A 53 -8.29 -9.28 -0.18
C GLY A 53 -7.29 -8.29 0.44
N PHE A 54 -7.74 -7.17 0.99
CA PHE A 54 -6.95 -6.37 1.93
C PHE A 54 -6.58 -7.25 3.13
N ARG A 55 -5.33 -7.17 3.56
CA ARG A 55 -4.77 -8.01 4.63
C ARG A 55 -4.68 -7.20 5.91
N VAL A 56 -5.11 -7.84 6.99
CA VAL A 56 -4.99 -7.39 8.37
C VAL A 56 -4.23 -8.52 9.07
N PHE A 57 -2.98 -8.26 9.46
CA PHE A 57 -2.04 -9.25 9.99
C PHE A 57 -2.13 -9.46 11.49
N GLY A 58 -2.92 -8.63 12.16
CA GLY A 58 -2.79 -8.31 13.58
C GLY A 58 -2.39 -9.51 14.37
N ASN A 59 -1.22 -9.41 15.02
CA ASN A 59 -0.46 -10.51 15.61
C ASN A 59 -1.34 -11.36 16.54
N ASN A 60 -2.08 -12.31 15.96
CA ASN A 60 -3.22 -13.00 16.59
C ASN A 60 -4.23 -12.07 17.30
N GLY A 61 -4.47 -10.87 16.75
CA GLY A 61 -5.39 -9.86 17.28
C GLY A 61 -4.82 -8.94 18.36
N MET A 62 -3.49 -8.91 18.55
CA MET A 62 -2.85 -7.97 19.49
C MET A 62 -2.79 -6.53 18.95
N SER A 63 -2.78 -6.37 17.63
CA SER A 63 -2.76 -5.09 16.91
C SER A 63 -4.17 -4.69 16.49
N THR A 64 -4.46 -3.39 16.55
CA THR A 64 -5.68 -2.82 15.97
C THR A 64 -5.53 -2.71 14.45
N PHE A 65 -6.66 -2.57 13.74
CA PHE A 65 -6.64 -2.34 12.29
C PHE A 65 -5.75 -1.16 11.86
N VAL A 66 -5.68 -0.10 12.67
CA VAL A 66 -4.92 1.10 12.35
C VAL A 66 -3.41 0.90 12.58
N GLN A 67 -3.04 0.07 13.56
CA GLN A 67 -1.65 -0.32 13.79
C GLN A 67 -1.15 -1.26 12.68
N ASP A 68 -2.02 -2.12 12.16
CA ASP A 68 -1.71 -3.04 11.07
C ASP A 68 -1.46 -2.38 9.70
N ILE A 69 -1.77 -1.09 9.54
CA ILE A 69 -1.58 -0.40 8.27
C ILE A 69 -0.15 0.09 8.20
N GLU A 70 0.58 -0.40 7.20
CA GLU A 70 2.00 -0.12 6.98
C GLU A 70 2.17 0.57 5.61
N PRO A 71 2.24 1.92 5.56
CA PRO A 71 2.42 2.65 4.30
C PRO A 71 3.88 2.70 3.86
N GLU A 72 4.16 2.42 2.57
CA GLU A 72 5.53 2.23 2.06
C GLU A 72 5.95 3.28 1.01
N TYR A 73 5.39 3.25 -0.20
CA TYR A 73 5.73 4.17 -1.30
C TYR A 73 4.61 5.15 -1.63
N VAL A 74 4.99 6.29 -2.21
CA VAL A 74 4.07 7.37 -2.60
C VAL A 74 4.22 7.72 -4.07
N ALA A 75 3.11 7.69 -4.80
CA ALA A 75 2.96 8.31 -6.11
C ALA A 75 1.98 9.48 -6.02
N ILE A 76 2.16 10.53 -6.82
CA ILE A 76 1.30 11.73 -6.83
C ILE A 76 0.76 11.94 -8.24
N SER A 77 -0.51 12.29 -8.36
CA SER A 77 -1.17 12.56 -9.64
C SER A 77 -0.54 13.76 -10.36
N ASP A 78 -0.63 13.77 -11.70
CA ASP A 78 -0.07 14.83 -12.56
C ASP A 78 -0.60 16.23 -12.21
N ASP A 79 -1.84 16.32 -11.70
CA ASP A 79 -2.49 17.56 -11.27
C ASP A 79 -2.15 17.99 -9.83
N SER A 80 -1.24 17.26 -9.16
CA SER A 80 -0.81 17.50 -7.78
C SER A 80 -1.93 17.44 -6.72
N ALA A 81 -3.10 16.89 -7.06
CA ALA A 81 -4.24 16.87 -6.16
C ALA A 81 -4.28 15.63 -5.25
N THR A 82 -3.85 14.48 -5.77
CA THR A 82 -4.03 13.17 -5.11
C THR A 82 -2.70 12.49 -4.90
N ALA A 83 -2.46 11.96 -3.69
CA ALA A 83 -1.39 11.02 -3.43
C ALA A 83 -1.94 9.58 -3.28
N TYR A 84 -1.24 8.63 -3.87
CA TYR A 84 -1.50 7.20 -3.80
C TYR A 84 -0.38 6.55 -3.00
N ILE A 85 -0.74 5.85 -1.93
CA ILE A 85 0.22 5.25 -1.01
C ILE A 85 0.09 3.73 -1.09
N SER A 86 1.17 3.03 -1.41
CA SER A 86 1.17 1.57 -1.36
C SER A 86 1.15 1.08 0.08
N LEU A 87 0.42 -0.02 0.30
CA LEU A 87 0.32 -0.72 1.57
C LEU A 87 0.68 -2.19 1.30
N GLN A 88 1.96 -2.50 1.19
CA GLN A 88 2.47 -3.75 0.64
C GLN A 88 1.99 -4.95 1.45
N GLU A 89 2.21 -4.87 2.75
CA GLU A 89 1.81 -5.84 3.76
C GLU A 89 0.32 -6.05 3.59
N ASN A 90 -0.46 -4.97 3.65
CA ASN A 90 -1.91 -4.99 3.56
C ASN A 90 -2.47 -5.41 2.20
N ASN A 91 -1.65 -5.67 1.17
CA ASN A 91 -2.11 -5.95 -0.19
C ASN A 91 -3.10 -4.87 -0.67
N GLY A 92 -2.76 -3.61 -0.43
CA GLY A 92 -3.69 -2.50 -0.58
C GLY A 92 -3.03 -1.21 -1.02
N MET A 93 -3.87 -0.18 -1.11
CA MET A 93 -3.47 1.18 -1.44
C MET A 93 -4.36 2.18 -0.70
N ALA A 94 -3.76 3.26 -0.20
CA ALA A 94 -4.47 4.42 0.31
C ALA A 94 -4.52 5.55 -0.73
N ILE A 95 -5.61 6.32 -0.72
CA ILE A 95 -5.81 7.47 -1.58
C ILE A 95 -6.00 8.70 -0.68
N VAL A 96 -5.18 9.72 -0.91
CA VAL A 96 -5.13 10.93 -0.08
C VAL A 96 -5.38 12.16 -0.93
N ASP A 97 -6.30 13.01 -0.48
CA ASP A 97 -6.49 14.34 -1.03
C ASP A 97 -5.50 15.30 -0.36
N LEU A 98 -4.61 15.92 -1.15
CA LEU A 98 -3.51 16.74 -0.63
C LEU A 98 -3.96 18.11 -0.13
N ALA A 99 -5.03 18.67 -0.70
CA ALA A 99 -5.56 19.95 -0.28
C ALA A 99 -6.17 19.89 1.13
N SER A 100 -7.08 18.94 1.35
CA SER A 100 -7.74 18.69 2.63
C SER A 100 -6.88 17.90 3.62
N LYS A 101 -5.83 17.21 3.13
CA LYS A 101 -4.92 16.38 3.93
C LYS A 101 -5.66 15.23 4.60
N THR A 102 -6.52 14.56 3.84
CA THR A 102 -7.37 13.48 4.33
C THR A 102 -7.23 12.23 3.48
N ILE A 103 -7.29 11.06 4.14
CA ILE A 103 -7.46 9.79 3.44
C ILE A 103 -8.91 9.71 2.96
N ILE A 104 -9.08 9.70 1.64
CA ILE A 104 -10.38 9.66 0.96
C ILE A 104 -10.75 8.26 0.47
N GLY A 105 -9.83 7.30 0.55
CA GLY A 105 -10.12 5.91 0.22
C GLY A 105 -9.02 4.93 0.64
N LEU A 106 -9.45 3.70 0.93
CA LEU A 106 -8.61 2.52 1.03
C LEU A 106 -9.10 1.49 0.01
N VAL A 107 -8.16 0.81 -0.64
CA VAL A 107 -8.45 -0.15 -1.71
C VAL A 107 -7.69 -1.45 -1.45
N GLY A 108 -8.41 -2.56 -1.32
CA GLY A 108 -7.82 -3.90 -1.40
C GLY A 108 -7.60 -4.32 -2.85
N LEU A 109 -6.47 -4.96 -3.15
CA LEU A 109 -6.09 -5.32 -4.53
C LEU A 109 -6.58 -6.69 -5.00
N GLY A 110 -7.19 -7.46 -4.11
CA GLY A 110 -7.70 -8.79 -4.41
C GLY A 110 -6.59 -9.84 -4.44
N THR A 111 -6.89 -10.94 -5.13
CA THR A 111 -5.95 -12.03 -5.36
C THR A 111 -5.93 -12.41 -6.83
N LYS A 112 -4.77 -12.90 -7.28
CA LYS A 112 -4.63 -13.54 -8.58
C LYS A 112 -4.88 -15.04 -8.44
N ASN A 113 -5.78 -15.57 -9.26
CA ASN A 113 -6.00 -17.01 -9.37
C ASN A 113 -5.01 -17.64 -10.35
N HIS A 114 -4.10 -18.46 -9.84
CA HIS A 114 -3.08 -19.15 -10.63
C HIS A 114 -3.58 -20.46 -11.26
N ASN A 115 -4.85 -20.82 -11.06
CA ASN A 115 -5.50 -21.99 -11.67
C ASN A 115 -6.20 -21.66 -13.01
N VAL A 116 -5.94 -20.48 -13.58
CA VAL A 116 -6.56 -20.01 -14.84
C VAL A 116 -5.47 -19.85 -15.89
N SER A 117 -5.73 -20.35 -17.10
CA SER A 117 -4.79 -20.22 -18.21
C SER A 117 -4.38 -18.76 -18.44
N GLY A 118 -3.08 -18.51 -18.64
CA GLY A 118 -2.46 -17.18 -18.72
C GLY A 118 -1.90 -16.64 -17.40
N ASN A 119 -2.21 -17.28 -16.26
CA ASN A 119 -1.68 -16.94 -14.93
C ASN A 119 -0.72 -18.01 -14.37
N GLU A 120 -0.12 -18.82 -15.25
CA GLU A 120 0.81 -19.88 -14.86
C GLU A 120 2.02 -19.33 -14.10
N ILE A 121 2.51 -20.11 -13.13
CA ILE A 121 3.72 -19.81 -12.37
C ILE A 121 4.63 -21.04 -12.28
N ASP A 122 5.92 -20.77 -12.19
CA ASP A 122 6.93 -21.78 -11.85
C ASP A 122 7.10 -21.76 -10.33
N ALA A 123 6.36 -22.64 -9.65
CA ALA A 123 6.23 -22.62 -8.19
C ALA A 123 7.30 -23.43 -7.46
N SER A 124 8.14 -24.19 -8.17
CA SER A 124 9.13 -25.07 -7.55
C SER A 124 10.43 -25.07 -8.32
N ASN A 125 11.53 -24.81 -7.61
CA ASN A 125 12.89 -24.96 -8.13
C ASN A 125 13.48 -26.36 -7.85
N ASP A 126 12.77 -27.24 -7.13
CA ASP A 126 13.26 -28.58 -6.75
C ASP A 126 13.15 -29.60 -7.89
N ASP A 127 12.35 -29.32 -8.91
CA ASP A 127 12.19 -30.18 -10.08
C ASP A 127 13.35 -30.09 -11.09
N GLY A 128 14.20 -29.08 -10.95
CA GLY A 128 15.34 -28.81 -11.83
C GLY A 128 14.97 -28.35 -13.25
N ILE A 129 13.74 -27.90 -13.49
CA ILE A 129 13.23 -27.48 -14.80
C ILE A 129 12.92 -25.97 -14.78
N PRO A 130 13.81 -25.11 -15.29
CA PRO A 130 13.54 -23.68 -15.36
C PRO A 130 12.35 -23.35 -16.27
N GLY A 131 11.43 -22.53 -15.79
CA GLY A 131 10.29 -22.07 -16.59
C GLY A 131 9.21 -23.15 -16.75
N ASN A 132 9.08 -24.06 -15.78
CA ASN A 132 8.00 -25.03 -15.73
C ASN A 132 6.67 -24.36 -15.30
N LEU A 133 6.24 -23.39 -16.10
CA LEU A 133 5.03 -22.61 -15.86
C LEU A 133 3.81 -23.52 -15.92
N GLN A 134 3.13 -23.66 -14.78
CA GLN A 134 1.91 -24.45 -14.67
C GLN A 134 0.81 -23.64 -13.98
N ASN A 135 -0.42 -24.08 -14.21
CA ASN A 135 -1.53 -23.66 -13.38
C ASN A 135 -1.53 -24.42 -12.06
N TRP A 136 -1.69 -23.69 -10.97
CA TRP A 136 -1.71 -24.23 -9.61
C TRP A 136 -3.00 -23.81 -8.92
N ASN A 137 -3.58 -24.70 -8.11
CA ASN A 137 -4.78 -24.41 -7.33
C ASN A 137 -4.46 -23.54 -6.09
N VAL A 138 -3.93 -22.33 -6.34
CA VAL A 138 -3.51 -21.36 -5.33
C VAL A 138 -3.92 -19.95 -5.74
N LEU A 139 -4.11 -19.09 -4.73
CA LEU A 139 -4.34 -17.67 -4.89
C LEU A 139 -3.09 -16.91 -4.41
N GLY A 140 -2.63 -15.94 -5.21
CA GLY A 140 -1.53 -15.04 -4.86
C GLY A 140 -2.03 -13.64 -4.55
N PHE A 141 -1.47 -13.00 -3.52
CA PHE A 141 -1.66 -11.56 -3.30
C PHE A 141 -0.75 -10.74 -4.22
N TYR A 142 -1.12 -9.49 -4.50
CA TYR A 142 -0.34 -8.58 -5.33
C TYR A 142 0.81 -7.91 -4.59
N MET A 143 0.64 -7.63 -3.28
CA MET A 143 1.67 -7.09 -2.38
C MET A 143 2.47 -5.93 -3.00
N PRO A 144 1.82 -4.76 -3.22
CA PRO A 144 2.43 -3.65 -3.92
C PRO A 144 3.48 -2.96 -3.04
N ASP A 145 4.75 -3.05 -3.41
CA ASP A 145 5.83 -2.29 -2.79
C ASP A 145 5.91 -0.89 -3.46
N ALA A 146 6.73 -0.73 -4.48
CA ALA A 146 6.86 0.53 -5.22
C ALA A 146 5.62 0.86 -6.06
N ILE A 147 5.29 2.15 -6.13
CA ILE A 147 4.19 2.69 -6.93
C ILE A 147 4.65 3.90 -7.75
N ASP A 148 4.10 4.04 -8.95
CA ASP A 148 4.27 5.22 -9.80
C ASP A 148 2.91 5.62 -10.40
N TYR A 149 2.79 6.89 -10.80
CA TYR A 149 1.59 7.44 -11.43
C TYR A 149 1.88 7.73 -12.90
N PHE A 150 0.97 7.31 -13.78
CA PHE A 150 1.05 7.65 -15.19
C PHE A 150 -0.32 7.75 -15.83
N THR A 151 -0.42 8.60 -16.85
CA THR A 151 -1.59 8.70 -17.72
C THR A 151 -1.35 7.88 -18.98
N ALA A 152 -2.31 7.02 -19.35
CA ALA A 152 -2.28 6.24 -20.59
C ALA A 152 -3.41 6.65 -21.52
N ASN A 153 -3.07 6.93 -22.79
CA ASN A 153 -3.99 7.30 -23.87
C ASN A 153 -4.66 8.70 -23.77
N GLY A 154 -4.22 9.56 -22.85
CA GLY A 154 -4.75 10.92 -22.67
C GLY A 154 -6.16 10.95 -22.13
#